data_AF-A0A410RS45-F1
#
_entry.id   AF-A0A410RS45-F1
#
_cell.length_a   1.000
_cell.length_b   1.000
_cell.length_c   1.000
_cell.angle_alpha   90.00
_cell.angle_beta   90.00
_cell.angle_gamma   90.00
#
_symmetry.space_group_name_H-M   'P 1'
#
loop_
_entity.id
_entity.type
_entity.pdbx_description
1 polymer ?
#
loop_
_entity_poly.entity_id
_entity_poly.type
_entity_poly.pdbx_seq_one_letter_code
_entity_poly.pdbx_strand_id
1 'polypeptide(L)' 'MRSVSLPVQVSRVDVKTGARTPHLTVPAGGIKPGLISVMTLAISEDGRSYAYSYNEALSRLFLVEGLAAGRR' A
#
# COMPACT_ATOMS: atom_id res chain seq x y z
N MET A 1 -8.36 11.50 -8.15
CA MET A 1 -8.07 10.11 -7.73
C MET A 1 -8.11 10.06 -6.20
N ARG A 2 -8.96 9.24 -5.57
CA ARG A 2 -8.99 9.15 -4.09
C ARG A 2 -7.87 8.22 -3.64
N SER A 3 -6.94 8.73 -2.84
CA SER A 3 -5.89 7.91 -2.21
C SER A 3 -6.50 7.12 -1.05
N VAL A 4 -6.18 5.83 -0.95
CA VAL A 4 -6.60 4.97 0.17
C VAL A 4 -5.40 4.78 1.08
N SER A 5 -5.52 5.17 2.34
CA SER A 5 -4.49 4.94 3.36
C SER A 5 -4.47 3.47 3.77
N LEU A 6 -3.29 3.00 4.18
CA LEU A 6 -3.10 1.66 4.73
C LEU A 6 -3.28 1.67 6.25
N PRO A 7 -3.79 0.58 6.84
CA PRO A 7 -4.29 -0.64 6.19
C PRO A 7 -5.63 -0.41 5.45
N VAL A 8 -5.80 -1.02 4.27
CA VAL A 8 -7.05 -0.90 3.51
C VAL A 8 -8.14 -1.72 4.19
N GLN A 9 -9.21 -1.03 4.59
CA GLN A 9 -10.40 -1.63 5.19
C GLN A 9 -11.44 -1.90 4.10
N VAL A 10 -11.79 -3.17 3.92
CA VAL A 10 -12.82 -3.60 2.98
C VAL A 10 -14.07 -3.99 3.78
N SER A 11 -15.19 -3.38 3.43
CA SER A 11 -16.51 -3.73 3.97
C SER A 11 -17.36 -4.37 2.89
N ARG A 12 -18.17 -5.37 3.27
CA ARG A 12 -19.25 -5.88 2.45
C ARG A 12 -20.48 -4.98 2.65
N VAL A 13 -21.14 -4.62 1.56
CA VAL A 13 -22.34 -3.79 1.58
C VAL A 13 -23.51 -4.62 1.07
N ASP A 14 -24.57 -4.73 1.87
CA ASP A 14 -25.85 -5.23 1.37
C ASP A 14 -26.45 -4.18 0.43
N VAL A 15 -26.67 -4.55 -0.84
CA VAL A 15 -27.08 -3.59 -1.88
C VAL A 15 -28.50 -3.08 -1.68
N LYS A 16 -29.37 -3.86 -1.02
CA LYS A 16 -30.78 -3.51 -0.80
C LYS A 16 -30.96 -2.54 0.37
N THR A 17 -30.18 -2.71 1.43
CA THR A 17 -30.34 -2.00 2.71
C THR A 17 -29.22 -0.98 2.96
N GLY A 18 -28.08 -1.09 2.26
CA GLY A 18 -26.89 -0.27 2.50
C GLY A 18 -26.11 -0.66 3.75
N ALA A 19 -26.53 -1.71 4.48
CA ALA A 19 -25.84 -2.16 5.68
C ALA A 19 -24.41 -2.58 5.35
N ARG A 20 -23.45 -2.15 6.17
CA ARG A 20 -22.02 -2.44 6.00
C ARG A 20 -21.54 -3.40 7.07
N THR A 21 -20.84 -4.45 6.66
CA THR A 21 -20.16 -5.37 7.58
C THR A 21 -18.66 -5.43 7.27
N PRO A 22 -17.79 -5.54 8.28
CA PRO A 22 -16.37 -5.79 8.05
C PRO A 22 -16.18 -7.06 7.22
N HIS A 23 -15.33 -7.01 6.20
CA HIS A 23 -15.08 -8.17 5.33
C HIS A 23 -13.63 -8.59 5.32
N LEU A 24 -12.73 -7.66 5.01
CA LEU A 24 -11.30 -7.94 4.88
C LEU A 24 -10.52 -6.72 5.31
N THR A 25 -9.51 -6.94 6.16
CA THR A 25 -8.43 -5.98 6.34
C THR A 25 -7.31 -6.44 5.45
N VAL A 26 -6.97 -5.67 4.40
CA VAL A 26 -5.74 -5.96 3.66
C VAL A 26 -4.60 -5.48 4.57
N PRO A 27 -3.83 -6.41 5.17
CA PRO A 27 -2.78 -6.01 6.08
C PRO A 27 -1.78 -5.18 5.30
N ALA A 28 -1.21 -4.16 5.94
CA ALA A 28 0.03 -3.55 5.50
C ALA A 28 1.22 -4.52 5.73
N GLY A 29 1.01 -5.83 5.53
CA GLY A 29 1.87 -6.92 5.96
C GLY A 29 3.24 -6.77 5.31
N GLY A 30 4.18 -6.26 6.10
CA GLY A 30 5.43 -5.70 5.62
C GLY A 30 5.18 -4.31 5.04
N ILE A 31 5.25 -3.27 5.87
CA ILE A 31 5.38 -1.90 5.40
C ILE A 31 6.58 -1.91 4.44
N LYS A 32 6.32 -1.92 3.14
CA LYS A 32 7.38 -1.78 2.15
C LYS A 32 7.83 -0.33 2.25
N PRO A 33 9.08 -0.07 2.68
CA PRO A 33 9.59 1.29 2.75
C PRO A 33 9.36 1.96 1.39
N GLY A 34 8.62 3.07 1.39
CA GLY A 34 8.29 3.76 0.14
C GLY A 34 6.90 3.50 -0.44
N LEU A 35 6.03 2.68 0.16
CA LEU A 35 4.67 2.47 -0.35
C LEU A 35 3.86 3.78 -0.36
N ILE A 36 3.47 4.25 -1.55
CA ILE A 36 2.77 5.53 -1.76
C ILE A 36 1.25 5.34 -1.85
N SER A 37 0.81 4.29 -2.55
CA SER A 37 -0.62 4.06 -2.80
C SER A 37 -0.90 2.59 -3.13
N VAL A 38 -2.11 2.14 -2.76
CA VAL A 38 -2.73 0.94 -3.32
C VAL A 38 -3.70 1.38 -4.42
N MET A 39 -3.61 0.74 -5.58
CA MET A 39 -4.46 1.01 -6.75
C MET A 39 -5.50 -0.10 -6.91
N THR A 40 -5.56 -0.75 -8.07
CA THR A 40 -6.54 -1.81 -8.36
C THR A 40 -6.49 -2.90 -7.29
N LEU A 41 -7.64 -3.22 -6.70
CA LEU A 41 -7.86 -4.32 -5.77
C LEU A 41 -8.87 -5.29 -6.40
N ALA A 42 -8.49 -6.57 -6.49
CA ALA A 42 -9.37 -7.66 -6.86
C ALA A 42 -9.49 -8.64 -5.69
N ILE A 43 -10.70 -9.17 -5.48
CA ILE A 43 -11.01 -10.11 -4.40
C ILE A 43 -11.71 -11.31 -5.04
N SER A 44 -11.35 -12.53 -4.62
CA SER A 44 -12.05 -13.75 -5.04
C SER A 44 -13.51 -13.74 -4.57
N GLU A 45 -14.37 -14.48 -5.26
CA GLU A 45 -15.80 -14.55 -4.92
C GLU A 45 -16.04 -14.97 -3.46
N ASP A 46 -15.25 -15.93 -2.96
CA ASP A 46 -15.29 -16.42 -1.59
C ASP A 46 -14.65 -15.48 -0.55
N GLY A 47 -14.04 -14.37 -1.00
CA GLY A 47 -13.37 -13.39 -0.16
C GLY A 47 -12.08 -13.86 0.50
N ARG A 48 -11.59 -15.07 0.19
CA ARG A 48 -10.42 -15.66 0.85
C ARG A 48 -9.09 -15.22 0.25
N SER A 49 -9.10 -14.80 -1.01
CA SER A 49 -7.91 -14.37 -1.75
C SER A 49 -8.11 -12.96 -2.30
N TYR A 50 -7.02 -12.21 -2.39
CA TYR A 50 -7.01 -10.87 -2.96
C TYR A 50 -5.69 -10.61 -3.68
N ALA A 51 -5.75 -9.71 -4.67
CA ALA A 51 -4.58 -9.20 -5.38
C ALA A 51 -4.70 -7.68 -5.50
N TYR A 52 -3.58 -6.99 -5.38
CA TYR A 52 -3.56 -5.53 -5.57
C TYR A 52 -2.29 -5.05 -6.26
N SER A 53 -2.44 -3.97 -7.02
CA SER A 53 -1.31 -3.18 -7.54
C SER A 53 -0.99 -2.03 -6.60
N TYR A 54 0.27 -1.61 -6.53
CA TYR A 54 0.71 -0.51 -5.67
C TYR A 54 1.83 0.31 -6.33
N ASN A 55 2.07 1.53 -5.83
CA ASN A 55 3.24 2.34 -6.18
C ASN A 55 4.19 2.46 -5.00
N GLU A 56 5.49 2.42 -5.29
CA GLU A 56 6.56 2.63 -4.31
C GLU A 56 7.52 3.74 -4.76
N ALA A 57 7.94 4.58 -3.80
CA ALA A 57 9.08 5.48 -3.93
C ALA A 57 10.26 4.89 -3.18
N LEU A 58 11.21 4.35 -3.93
CA LEU A 58 12.46 3.82 -3.39
C LEU A 58 13.51 4.94 -3.37
N SER A 59 14.18 5.11 -2.24
CA SER A 59 15.30 6.04 -2.10
C SER A 59 16.53 5.28 -1.62
N ARG A 60 17.71 5.70 -2.08
CA ARG A 60 19.00 5.22 -1.59
C ARG A 60 19.69 6.34 -0.83
N LEU A 61 20.01 6.08 0.45
CA LEU A 61 20.83 6.98 1.24
C LEU A 61 22.30 6.67 0.99
N PHE A 62 23.09 7.69 0.70
CA PHE A 62 24.55 7.59 0.61
C PHE A 62 25.15 8.45 1.72
N LEU A 63 26.09 7.88 2.47
CA LEU A 63 26.94 8.63 3.39
C LEU A 63 28.31 8.76 2.72
N VAL A 64 28.75 9.99 2.48
CA VAL A 64 30.09 10.28 1.97
C VAL A 64 30.91 10.85 3.12
N GLU A 65 31.91 10.10 3.58
CA GLU A 65 32.86 10.54 4.58
C GLU A 65 34.16 10.98 3.90
N GLY A 66 34.49 12.28 4.01
CA GLY A 66 35.72 12.85 3.46
C GLY A 66 35.61 13.29 2.01
N LEU A 67 35.55 14.60 1.78
CA LEU A 67 35.89 15.18 0.48
C LEU A 67 37.42 15.23 0.41
N ALA A 68 38.05 14.35 -0.36
CA ALA A 68 39.47 14.51 -0.65
C ALA A 68 39.63 15.79 -1.48
N ALA A 69 40.05 16.87 -0.84
CA ALA A 69 40.40 18.10 -1.54
C ALA A 69 41.47 17.74 -2.58
N GLY A 70 41.09 17.80 -3.85
CA GLY A 70 42.04 17.64 -4.95
C GLY A 70 43.12 18.69 -4.81
N ARG A 71 44.31 18.27 -4.40
CA ARG A 71 45.52 19.07 -4.50
C ARG A 71 45.79 19.30 -5.99
N ARG A 72 45.65 20.56 -6.42
CA ARG A 72 46.30 21.06 -7.63
C ARG A 72 47.81 21.15 -7.41
#